data_AF-A0A7V0MIE7-F1
#
_entry.id   AF-A0A7V0MIE7-F1
#
_cell.length_a   1.000
_cell.length_b   1.000
_cell.length_c   1.000
_cell.angle_alpha   90.00
_cell.angle_beta   90.00
_cell.angle_gamma   90.00
#
_symmetry.space_group_name_H-M   'P 1'
#
loop_
_entity.id
_entity.type
_entity.pdbx_description
1 polymer ?
#
loop_
_entity_poly.entity_id
_entity_poly.type
_entity_poly.pdbx_seq_one_letter_code
_entity_poly.pdbx_strand_id
1 'polypeptide(L)'
;DVPLPEKIVISHYLLKADGSKLTGNLINFRQIPDGHFYYSAFQKRATDPLCMTFGKNPKSLLECGIELGAIPSKYGDYSIRVSVLPRVPLILVVWKGDDEFPPEASILFDDSIVNYLPVEDIAVISGMTVYRLMGLKRQLQSKDNKK
;
A
#
# COMPACT_ATOMS: atom_id res chain seq x y z
N ASP A 1 -21.64 -8.61 -1.55
CA ASP A 1 -21.02 -9.12 -2.79
C ASP A 1 -19.67 -8.45 -2.97
N VAL A 2 -18.68 -9.16 -3.51
CA VAL A 2 -17.31 -8.64 -3.72
C VAL A 2 -17.30 -7.74 -4.97
N PRO A 3 -16.74 -6.51 -4.91
CA PRO A 3 -16.63 -5.63 -6.08
C PRO A 3 -15.91 -6.29 -7.27
N LEU A 4 -16.29 -5.92 -8.50
CA LEU A 4 -15.71 -6.48 -9.72
C LEU A 4 -14.17 -6.38 -9.78
N PRO A 5 -13.53 -5.24 -9.43
CA PRO A 5 -12.06 -5.16 -9.44
C PRO A 5 -11.40 -6.17 -8.49
N GLU A 6 -12.00 -6.42 -7.32
CA GLU A 6 -11.51 -7.41 -6.37
C GLU A 6 -11.66 -8.83 -6.93
N LYS A 7 -12.79 -9.13 -7.60
CA LYS A 7 -12.98 -10.43 -8.27
C LYS A 7 -11.92 -10.68 -9.35
N ILE A 8 -11.53 -9.66 -10.10
CA ILE A 8 -10.50 -9.75 -11.15
C ILE A 8 -9.14 -10.06 -10.50
N VAL A 9 -8.72 -9.25 -9.53
CA VAL A 9 -7.44 -9.43 -8.81
C VAL A 9 -7.37 -10.82 -8.17
N ILE A 10 -8.44 -11.25 -7.50
CA ILE A 10 -8.50 -12.58 -6.87
C ILE A 10 -8.37 -13.69 -7.93
N SER A 11 -9.01 -13.53 -9.09
CA SER A 11 -8.92 -14.52 -10.18
C SER A 11 -7.50 -14.61 -10.75
N HIS A 12 -6.87 -13.47 -11.02
CA HIS A 12 -5.47 -13.43 -11.48
C HIS A 12 -4.52 -14.02 -10.44
N TYR A 13 -4.71 -13.72 -9.16
CA TYR A 13 -3.96 -14.34 -8.07
C TYR A 13 -4.07 -15.86 -8.09
N LEU A 14 -5.29 -16.39 -8.15
CA LEU A 14 -5.53 -17.85 -8.15
C LEU A 14 -4.93 -18.56 -9.38
N LEU A 15 -4.87 -17.87 -10.52
CA LEU A 15 -4.28 -18.40 -11.76
C LEU A 15 -2.75 -18.33 -11.76
N LYS A 16 -2.17 -17.33 -11.11
CA LYS A 16 -0.74 -17.01 -11.20
C LYS A 16 0.08 -17.55 -10.02
N ALA A 17 -0.51 -17.59 -8.82
CA ALA A 17 0.19 -17.97 -7.59
C ALA A 17 0.84 -19.36 -7.69
N ASP A 18 2.16 -19.39 -7.60
CA ASP A 18 2.97 -20.60 -7.78
C ASP A 18 3.38 -21.28 -6.44
N GLY A 19 3.05 -20.66 -5.31
CA GLY A 19 3.44 -21.16 -3.99
C GLY A 19 4.93 -20.94 -3.64
N SER A 20 5.61 -20.01 -4.31
CA SER A 20 6.94 -19.51 -3.92
C SER A 20 6.91 -18.83 -2.54
N LYS A 21 7.97 -18.97 -1.74
CA LYS A 21 8.03 -18.28 -0.44
C LYS A 21 8.38 -16.80 -0.67
N LEU A 22 8.02 -15.94 0.29
CA LEU A 22 8.56 -14.58 0.36
C LEU A 22 10.09 -14.67 0.41
N THR A 23 10.76 -13.84 -0.38
CA THR A 23 12.23 -13.82 -0.41
C THR A 23 12.81 -12.95 0.70
N GLY A 24 12.02 -12.00 1.21
CA GLY A 24 12.47 -10.94 2.12
C GLY A 24 13.17 -9.79 1.42
N ASN A 25 13.39 -9.87 0.10
CA ASN A 25 14.00 -8.80 -0.67
C ASN A 25 12.93 -7.76 -1.05
N LEU A 26 13.15 -6.51 -0.64
CA LEU A 26 12.20 -5.43 -0.87
C LEU A 26 12.55 -4.61 -2.10
N ILE A 27 11.56 -4.42 -2.95
CA ILE A 27 11.64 -3.62 -4.17
C ILE A 27 10.57 -2.53 -4.19
N ASN A 28 10.83 -1.46 -4.93
CA ASN A 28 9.84 -0.45 -5.25
C ASN A 28 9.11 -0.79 -6.58
N PHE A 29 8.04 -0.07 -6.88
CA PHE A 29 7.22 -0.34 -8.06
C PHE A 29 7.99 -0.26 -9.40
N ARG A 30 9.00 0.61 -9.52
CA ARG A 30 9.78 0.74 -10.78
C ARG A 30 10.68 -0.47 -11.05
N GLN A 31 11.02 -1.23 -10.01
CA GLN A 31 11.85 -2.42 -10.11
C GLN A 31 11.03 -3.67 -10.48
N ILE A 32 9.71 -3.60 -10.42
CA ILE A 32 8.83 -4.67 -10.89
C ILE A 32 8.96 -4.75 -12.43
N PRO A 33 9.04 -5.95 -13.03
CA PRO A 33 8.98 -6.12 -14.48
C PRO A 33 7.77 -5.36 -15.06
N ASP A 34 8.00 -4.61 -16.14
CA ASP A 34 7.02 -3.72 -16.78
C ASP A 34 6.48 -2.56 -15.90
N GLY A 35 6.96 -2.42 -14.65
CA GLY A 35 6.51 -1.40 -13.69
C GLY A 35 6.74 0.02 -14.17
N HIS A 36 7.78 0.27 -14.97
CA HIS A 36 8.05 1.60 -15.50
C HIS A 36 6.93 2.11 -16.42
N PHE A 37 6.24 1.21 -17.15
CA PHE A 37 5.12 1.59 -18.03
C PHE A 37 3.90 2.07 -17.24
N TYR A 38 3.71 1.54 -16.04
CA TYR A 38 2.56 1.85 -15.17
C TYR A 38 2.89 2.86 -14.07
N TYR A 39 4.15 3.26 -13.92
CA TYR A 39 4.63 4.03 -12.78
C TYR A 39 3.87 5.34 -12.56
N SER A 40 3.62 6.11 -13.62
CA SER A 40 2.90 7.39 -13.51
C SER A 40 1.46 7.22 -13.04
N ALA A 41 0.80 6.13 -13.46
CA ALA A 41 -0.55 5.79 -13.04
C ALA A 41 -0.58 5.24 -11.61
N PHE A 42 0.40 4.42 -11.25
CA PHE A 42 0.60 3.92 -9.89
C PHE A 42 0.81 5.09 -8.90
N GLN A 43 1.70 6.03 -9.25
CA GLN A 43 2.03 7.16 -8.41
C GLN A 43 0.77 7.98 -8.05
N LYS A 44 -0.01 8.37 -9.06
CA LYS A 44 -1.26 9.15 -8.88
C LYS A 44 -2.33 8.43 -8.08
N ARG A 45 -2.34 7.09 -8.09
CA ARG A 45 -3.37 6.27 -7.43
C ARG A 45 -2.98 5.80 -6.03
N ALA A 46 -1.69 5.69 -5.74
CA ALA A 46 -1.20 5.03 -4.53
C ALA A 46 -0.29 5.95 -3.70
N THR A 47 0.90 6.31 -4.21
CA THR A 47 1.88 7.04 -3.40
C THR A 47 1.49 8.51 -3.18
N ASP A 48 0.94 9.20 -4.18
CA ASP A 48 0.53 10.60 -4.00
C ASP A 48 -0.64 10.70 -2.99
N PRO A 49 -1.74 9.91 -3.10
CA PRO A 49 -2.80 9.94 -2.10
C PRO A 49 -2.33 9.51 -0.70
N LEU A 50 -1.39 8.56 -0.61
CA LEU A 50 -0.78 8.16 0.66
C LEU A 50 -0.04 9.34 1.30
N CYS A 51 0.84 10.01 0.55
CA CYS A 51 1.58 11.18 1.04
C CYS A 51 0.63 12.33 1.40
N MET A 52 -0.30 12.68 0.52
CA MET A 52 -1.28 13.75 0.78
C MET A 52 -2.10 13.50 2.04
N THR A 53 -2.45 12.24 2.29
CA THR A 53 -3.30 11.87 3.43
C THR A 53 -2.50 11.83 4.72
N PHE A 54 -1.31 11.23 4.72
CA PHE A 54 -0.58 10.91 5.95
C PHE A 54 0.68 11.74 6.18
N GLY A 55 1.23 12.41 5.17
CA GLY A 55 2.50 13.15 5.26
C GLY A 55 2.55 14.23 6.34
N LYS A 56 1.44 14.93 6.58
CA LYS A 56 1.35 15.95 7.65
C LYS A 56 1.27 15.36 9.07
N ASN A 57 0.70 14.17 9.20
CA ASN A 57 0.61 13.44 10.47
C ASN A 57 0.87 11.94 10.24
N PRO A 58 2.14 11.54 10.06
CA PRO A 58 2.48 10.17 9.68
C PRO A 58 2.07 9.14 10.74
N LYS A 59 2.01 9.51 12.02
CA LYS A 59 1.52 8.65 13.11
C LYS A 59 0.11 8.10 12.86
N SER A 60 -0.77 8.89 12.23
CA SER A 60 -2.13 8.45 11.90
C SER A 60 -2.18 7.26 10.92
N LEU A 61 -1.08 6.97 10.21
CA LEU A 61 -0.97 5.77 9.39
C LEU A 61 -1.00 4.49 10.24
N LEU A 62 -0.32 4.50 11.39
CA LEU A 62 -0.32 3.35 12.32
C LEU A 62 -1.72 3.11 12.88
N GLU A 63 -2.39 4.18 13.31
CA GLU A 63 -3.75 4.12 13.88
C GLU A 63 -4.74 3.55 12.87
N CYS A 64 -4.72 4.04 11.62
CA CYS A 64 -5.57 3.50 10.55
C CYS A 64 -5.15 2.08 10.13
N GLY A 65 -3.86 1.77 10.16
CA GLY A 65 -3.32 0.47 9.80
C GLY A 65 -3.78 -0.63 10.76
N ILE A 66 -3.81 -0.35 12.07
CA ILE A 66 -4.28 -1.30 13.09
C ILE A 66 -5.73 -1.74 12.82
N GLU A 67 -6.62 -0.80 12.45
CA GLU A 67 -8.01 -1.09 12.07
C GLU A 67 -8.11 -1.98 10.81
N LEU A 68 -7.07 -2.00 9.97
CA LEU A 68 -6.97 -2.86 8.79
C LEU A 68 -6.28 -4.21 9.09
N GLY A 69 -5.89 -4.47 10.35
CA GLY A 69 -5.08 -5.64 10.71
C GLY A 69 -3.64 -5.57 10.22
N ALA A 70 -3.16 -4.38 9.86
CA ALA A 70 -1.77 -4.15 9.51
C ALA A 70 -0.89 -4.21 10.76
N ILE A 71 0.37 -4.58 10.57
CA ILE A 71 1.38 -4.54 11.64
C ILE A 71 2.38 -3.40 11.39
N PRO A 72 2.90 -2.74 12.44
CA PRO A 72 3.96 -1.75 12.27
C PRO A 72 5.20 -2.35 11.59
N SER A 73 5.91 -1.53 10.81
CA SER A 73 7.20 -1.87 10.22
C SER A 73 8.26 -0.83 10.58
N LYS A 74 9.52 -1.09 10.22
CA LYS A 74 10.68 -0.26 10.60
C LYS A 74 11.33 0.46 9.40
N TYR A 75 10.50 0.91 8.46
CA TYR A 75 10.94 1.71 7.31
C TYR A 75 10.44 3.15 7.44
N GLY A 76 11.26 4.10 7.01
CA GLY A 76 10.99 5.54 7.14
C GLY A 76 10.70 5.97 8.57
N ASP A 77 10.00 7.09 8.73
CA ASP A 77 9.56 7.53 10.06
C ASP A 77 8.38 6.69 10.57
N TYR A 78 7.44 6.39 9.68
CA TYR A 78 6.28 5.56 9.98
C TYR A 78 5.99 4.61 8.82
N SER A 79 5.80 3.34 9.16
CA SER A 79 5.39 2.34 8.18
C SER A 79 4.50 1.25 8.76
N ILE A 80 3.67 0.70 7.89
CA ILE A 80 2.82 -0.46 8.17
C ILE A 80 3.01 -1.53 7.10
N ARG A 81 2.88 -2.79 7.49
CA ARG A 81 2.81 -3.94 6.60
C ARG A 81 1.38 -4.47 6.57
N VAL A 82 0.76 -4.41 5.40
CA VAL A 82 -0.59 -4.92 5.12
C VAL A 82 -0.45 -6.19 4.27
N SER A 83 -1.07 -7.30 4.69
CA SER A 83 -1.13 -8.51 3.85
C SER A 83 -2.44 -8.49 3.07
N VAL A 84 -2.40 -8.13 1.79
CA VAL A 84 -3.61 -7.96 0.97
C VAL A 84 -4.15 -9.31 0.49
N LEU A 85 -3.24 -10.23 0.15
CA LEU A 85 -3.51 -11.63 -0.17
C LEU A 85 -2.42 -12.50 0.50
N PRO A 86 -2.62 -13.83 0.61
CA PRO A 86 -1.56 -14.70 1.12
C PRO A 86 -0.27 -14.53 0.31
N ARG A 87 0.82 -14.21 1.00
CA ARG A 87 2.16 -13.94 0.41
C ARG A 87 2.22 -12.72 -0.52
N VAL A 88 1.30 -11.77 -0.35
CA VAL A 88 1.35 -10.46 -1.00
C VAL A 88 1.34 -9.35 0.07
N PRO A 89 2.47 -9.16 0.79
CA PRO A 89 2.60 -8.06 1.73
C PRO A 89 2.95 -6.75 0.99
N LEU A 90 2.28 -5.67 1.37
CA LEU A 90 2.63 -4.30 0.99
C LEU A 90 3.15 -3.58 2.22
N ILE A 91 4.27 -2.85 2.07
CA ILE A 91 4.81 -2.00 3.12
C ILE A 91 4.61 -0.55 2.70
N LEU A 92 3.70 0.14 3.38
CA LEU A 92 3.43 1.56 3.15
C LEU A 92 4.34 2.35 4.07
N VAL A 93 5.12 3.27 3.52
CA VAL A 93 6.12 4.07 4.23
C VAL A 93 5.82 5.54 4.03
N VAL A 94 5.90 6.31 5.11
CA VAL A 94 5.73 7.77 5.10
C VAL A 94 6.88 8.41 5.87
N TRP A 95 7.52 9.39 5.24
CA TRP A 95 8.50 10.28 5.85
C TRP A 95 7.82 11.61 6.15
N LYS A 96 8.04 12.12 7.35
CA LYS A 96 7.56 13.44 7.75
C LYS A 96 8.42 14.48 7.04
N GLY A 97 7.78 15.48 6.44
CA GLY A 97 8.50 16.64 5.96
C GLY A 97 9.02 17.50 7.11
N ASP A 98 10.03 18.31 6.82
CA ASP A 98 10.58 19.32 7.70
C ASP A 98 10.62 20.68 6.98
N ASP A 99 11.39 21.62 7.52
CA ASP A 99 11.50 22.98 6.96
C ASP A 99 12.25 23.02 5.62
N GLU A 100 13.04 21.98 5.30
CA GLU A 100 13.86 21.89 4.09
C GLU A 100 13.23 20.98 3.02
N PHE A 101 12.55 19.90 3.43
CA PHE A 101 12.01 18.87 2.54
C PHE A 101 10.51 18.60 2.77
N PRO A 102 9.71 18.48 1.70
CA PRO A 102 8.30 18.10 1.82
C PRO A 102 8.16 16.64 2.31
N PRO A 103 6.99 16.26 2.86
CA PRO A 103 6.74 14.87 3.20
C PRO A 103 6.78 13.98 1.96
N GLU A 104 7.21 12.74 2.15
CA GLU A 104 7.27 11.72 1.11
C GLU A 104 6.55 10.45 1.52
N ALA A 105 6.12 9.67 0.52
CA ALA A 105 5.57 8.35 0.76
C ALA A 105 5.96 7.37 -0.34
N SER A 106 6.09 6.10 0.05
CA SER A 106 6.44 5.00 -0.85
C SER A 106 5.70 3.73 -0.45
N ILE A 107 5.62 2.79 -1.40
CA ILE A 107 5.12 1.45 -1.16
C ILE A 107 6.20 0.47 -1.62
N LEU A 108 6.62 -0.39 -0.71
CA LEU A 108 7.58 -1.45 -0.96
C LEU A 108 6.87 -2.80 -1.05
N PHE A 109 7.43 -3.69 -1.85
CA PHE A 109 6.91 -5.02 -2.14
C PHE A 109 8.02 -6.04 -1.92
N ASP A 110 7.66 -7.24 -1.50
CA ASP A 110 8.57 -8.39 -1.62
C ASP A 110 8.71 -8.74 -3.11
N ASP A 111 9.91 -9.00 -3.61
CA ASP A 111 10.12 -9.26 -5.04
C ASP A 111 9.37 -10.50 -5.55
N SER A 112 9.01 -11.43 -4.67
CA SER A 112 8.17 -12.60 -5.01
C SER A 112 6.76 -12.20 -5.48
N ILE A 113 6.32 -10.96 -5.29
CA ILE A 113 5.02 -10.46 -5.72
C ILE A 113 4.73 -10.72 -7.21
N VAL A 114 5.78 -10.76 -8.04
CA VAL A 114 5.69 -11.01 -9.49
C VAL A 114 5.27 -12.45 -9.82
N ASN A 115 5.37 -13.37 -8.85
CA ASN A 115 4.87 -14.74 -8.93
C ASN A 115 3.39 -14.85 -8.53
N TYR A 116 2.81 -13.77 -8.00
CA TYR A 116 1.43 -13.76 -7.49
C TYR A 116 0.50 -12.88 -8.29
N LEU A 117 0.98 -11.72 -8.76
CA LEU A 117 0.15 -10.74 -9.43
C LEU A 117 0.87 -10.13 -10.64
N PRO A 118 0.14 -9.86 -11.74
CA PRO A 118 0.66 -9.03 -12.81
C PRO A 118 0.78 -7.56 -12.35
N VAL A 119 1.60 -6.78 -13.04
CA VAL A 119 1.98 -5.42 -12.60
C VAL A 119 0.80 -4.46 -12.48
N GLU A 120 -0.20 -4.59 -13.36
CA GLU A 120 -1.43 -3.83 -13.33
C GLU A 120 -2.24 -4.08 -12.05
N ASP A 121 -2.29 -5.33 -11.58
CA ASP A 121 -2.99 -5.69 -10.35
C ASP A 121 -2.22 -5.20 -9.13
N ILE A 122 -0.89 -5.23 -9.16
CA ILE A 122 -0.06 -4.65 -8.09
C ILE A 122 -0.37 -3.15 -7.93
N ALA A 123 -0.56 -2.43 -9.03
CA ALA A 123 -0.98 -1.04 -8.98
C ALA A 123 -2.40 -0.87 -8.42
N VAL A 124 -3.34 -1.75 -8.82
CA VAL A 124 -4.73 -1.74 -8.32
C VAL A 124 -4.78 -1.99 -6.81
N ILE A 125 -4.17 -3.06 -6.31
CA ILE A 125 -4.20 -3.39 -4.87
C ILE A 125 -3.54 -2.32 -4.02
N SER A 126 -2.49 -1.67 -4.53
CA SER A 126 -1.79 -0.58 -3.86
C SER A 126 -2.71 0.62 -3.67
N GLY A 127 -3.38 1.04 -4.75
CA GLY A 127 -4.37 2.11 -4.68
C GLY A 127 -5.54 1.76 -3.76
N MET A 128 -6.12 0.57 -3.91
CA MET A 128 -7.23 0.10 -3.06
C MET A 128 -6.89 0.13 -1.57
N THR A 129 -5.69 -0.33 -1.21
CA THR A 129 -5.19 -0.31 0.17
C THR A 129 -5.11 1.13 0.70
N VAL A 130 -4.55 2.05 -0.09
CA VAL A 130 -4.43 3.46 0.28
C VAL A 130 -5.82 4.11 0.44
N TYR A 131 -6.75 3.91 -0.51
CA TYR A 131 -8.10 4.45 -0.41
C TYR A 131 -8.88 3.90 0.79
N ARG A 132 -8.65 2.63 1.15
CA ARG A 132 -9.25 2.05 2.36
C ARG A 132 -8.75 2.76 3.62
N LEU A 133 -7.45 2.99 3.73
CA LEU A 133 -6.84 3.75 4.84
C LEU A 133 -7.34 5.20 4.90
N MET A 134 -7.51 5.85 3.75
CA MET A 134 -8.12 7.19 3.68
C MET A 134 -9.56 7.20 4.22
N GLY A 135 -10.35 6.18 3.87
CA GLY A 135 -11.70 6.01 4.41
C GLY A 135 -11.71 5.86 5.93
N LEU A 136 -10.83 5.02 6.47
CA LEU A 136 -10.67 4.81 7.92
C LEU A 136 -10.26 6.11 8.62
N LYS A 137 -9.30 6.86 8.07
CA LYS A 137 -8.87 8.14 8.63
C LYS A 137 -10.04 9.12 8.79
N ARG A 138 -10.87 9.26 7.76
CA ARG A 138 -12.07 10.13 7.80
C ARG A 138 -13.05 9.69 8.88
N GLN A 139 -13.25 8.38 9.04
CA GLN A 139 -14.13 7.82 10.07
C GLN A 139 -13.61 8.10 11.48
N LEU A 140 -12.31 7.90 11.73
CA LEU A 140 -11.70 8.18 13.04
C LEU A 140 -11.80 9.67 13.39
N GLN A 141 -11.47 10.57 12.44
CA GLN A 141 -11.62 12.02 12.63
C GLN A 141 -13.07 12.42 12.97
N SER A 142 -14.07 11.78 12.33
CA SER A 142 -15.48 12.05 12.63
C SER A 142 -15.94 11.58 14.00
N LYS A 143 -15.29 10.54 14.57
CA LYS A 143 -15.59 10.02 15.91
C LYS A 143 -15.00 10.92 16.99
N ASP A 144 -13.80 11.43 16.76
CA ASP A 144 -13.12 12.34 17.71
C ASP A 144 -13.85 13.69 17.79
N ASN A 145 -14.34 14.23 16.67
CA ASN A 145 -15.10 15.49 16.66
C ASN A 145 -16.50 15.40 17.32
N LYS A 146 -16.98 14.20 17.64
CA LYS A 146 -18.29 13.96 18.30
C LYS A 146 -18.16 13.66 19.80
N LYS A 147 -16.94 13.52 20.31
CA LYS A 147 -16.64 13.37 21.74
C LYS A 147 -16.30 14.73 22.34
#